data_AF-A0A7X8CVS2-F1
#
_entry.id   AF-A0A7X8CVS2-F1
#
_cell.length_a   1.000
_cell.length_b   1.000
_cell.length_c   1.000
_cell.angle_alpha   90.00
_cell.angle_beta   90.00
_cell.angle_gamma   90.00
#
_symmetry.space_group_name_H-M   'P 1'
#
loop_
_entity.id
_entity.type
_entity.pdbx_description
1 polymer ?
#
loop_
_entity_poly.entity_id
_entity_poly.type
_entity_poly.pdbx_seq_one_letter_code
_entity_poly.pdbx_strand_id
1 'polypeptide(L)'
;MGIRGELFSSKINCRGRSYFFNVKENRTGDVFLNIVESKPTENAEFDRRSIVVFKEDMREFLQAFEKALRFIDTSPAPKKTRRPSKPPVERDGGTPPAQEGPRRKMVVRKKDA
;
A
#
# COMPACT_ATOMS: atom_id res chain seq x y z
N MET A 1 9.44 23.81 -15.11
CA MET A 1 8.42 24.72 -14.56
C MET A 1 8.52 24.67 -13.05
N GLY A 2 9.23 25.61 -12.43
CA GLY A 2 9.33 25.65 -10.96
C GLY A 2 7.99 26.05 -10.39
N ILE A 3 7.41 25.23 -9.51
CA ILE A 3 6.17 25.59 -8.82
C ILE A 3 6.50 26.68 -7.81
N ARG A 4 5.99 27.88 -8.09
CA ARG A 4 6.21 29.10 -7.29
C ARG A 4 5.80 28.83 -5.83
N GLY A 5 6.75 28.99 -4.91
CA GLY A 5 6.56 28.77 -3.47
C GLY A 5 6.88 27.35 -2.97
N GLU A 6 7.40 26.44 -3.80
CA GLU A 6 8.01 25.21 -3.29
C GLU A 6 9.52 25.36 -3.19
N LEU A 7 10.05 25.16 -1.98
CA LEU A 7 11.47 25.27 -1.66
C LEU A 7 12.17 23.90 -1.74
N PHE A 8 11.45 22.83 -1.42
CA PHE A 8 11.96 21.46 -1.46
C PHE A 8 10.82 20.47 -1.68
N SER A 9 11.09 19.39 -2.40
CA SER A 9 10.20 18.24 -2.50
C SER A 9 11.02 16.95 -2.55
N SER A 10 10.60 15.97 -1.76
CA SER A 10 11.11 14.61 -1.80
C SER A 10 9.96 13.61 -1.80
N LYS A 11 10.12 12.51 -2.52
CA LYS A 11 9.13 11.45 -2.64
C LYS A 11 9.75 10.12 -2.22
N ILE A 12 9.00 9.35 -1.43
CA ILE A 12 9.31 7.95 -1.14
C ILE A 12 8.13 7.05 -1.49
N ASN A 13 8.44 5.83 -1.93
CA ASN A 13 7.46 4.82 -2.29
C ASN A 13 7.59 3.64 -1.34
N CYS A 14 6.54 3.35 -0.58
CA CYS A 14 6.52 2.32 0.45
C CYS A 14 5.34 1.38 0.23
N ARG A 15 5.60 0.16 -0.26
CA ARG A 15 4.64 -0.98 -0.32
C ARG A 15 3.19 -0.57 -0.66
N GLY A 16 3.01 0.08 -1.81
CA GLY A 16 1.68 0.49 -2.30
C GLY A 16 1.18 1.83 -1.74
N ARG A 17 2.03 2.62 -1.09
CA ARG A 17 1.75 4.02 -0.71
C ARG A 17 2.90 4.91 -1.20
N SER A 18 2.59 6.15 -1.53
CA SER A 18 3.61 7.17 -1.81
C SER A 18 3.53 8.26 -0.76
N TYR A 19 4.68 8.66 -0.22
CA TYR A 19 4.78 9.79 0.70
C TYR A 19 5.55 10.91 0.02
N PHE A 20 5.10 12.15 0.22
CA PHE A 20 5.74 13.36 -0.29
C PHE A 20 6.07 14.27 0.88
N PHE A 21 7.30 14.75 0.94
CA PHE A 21 7.80 15.68 1.93
C PHE A 21 8.14 16.98 1.22
N ASN A 22 7.26 17.97 1.34
CA ASN A 22 7.39 19.23 0.64
C ASN A 22 7.65 20.36 1.63
N VAL A 23 8.65 21.20 1.39
CA VAL A 23 8.83 22.47 2.10
C VAL A 23 8.34 23.58 1.20
N LYS A 24 7.41 24.39 1.68
CA LYS A 24 6.77 25.45 0.92
C LYS A 24 6.86 26.77 1.66
N GLU A 25 6.81 27.86 0.90
CA GLU A 25 6.77 29.23 1.38
C GLU A 25 5.42 29.84 0.97
N ASN A 26 4.72 30.46 1.92
CA ASN A 26 3.49 31.18 1.64
C ASN A 26 3.78 32.57 1.02
N ARG A 27 2.74 33.38 0.79
CA ARG A 27 2.90 34.72 0.20
C ARG A 27 3.52 35.73 1.17
N THR A 28 3.49 35.47 2.47
CA THR A 28 4.06 36.32 3.53
C THR A 28 5.51 35.96 3.87
N GLY A 29 6.05 34.90 3.27
CA GLY A 29 7.42 34.42 3.50
C GLY A 29 7.55 33.33 4.56
N ASP A 30 6.44 32.89 5.17
CA ASP A 30 6.46 31.84 6.17
C ASP A 30 6.63 30.47 5.52
N VAL A 31 7.59 29.73 6.07
CA VAL A 31 7.95 28.41 5.59
C VAL A 31 7.20 27.35 6.38
N PHE A 32 6.70 26.33 5.70
CA PHE A 32 6.01 25.20 6.32
C PHE A 32 6.35 23.87 5.62
N LEU A 33 6.29 22.79 6.39
CA LEU A 33 6.39 21.42 5.92
C LEU A 33 4.99 20.91 5.58
N ASN A 34 4.86 20.26 4.42
CA ASN A 34 3.65 19.54 4.01
C ASN A 34 4.00 18.08 3.68
N ILE A 35 3.53 17.17 4.54
CA ILE A 35 3.68 15.72 4.37
C ILE A 35 2.38 15.19 3.76
N VAL A 36 2.48 14.56 2.59
CA VAL A 36 1.33 13.98 1.90
C VAL A 36 1.50 12.48 1.78
N GLU A 37 0.54 11.72 2.29
CA GLU A 37 0.37 10.30 1.96
C GLU A 37 -0.61 10.18 0.80
N SER A 38 -0.24 9.39 -0.21
CA SER A 38 -1.11 8.99 -1.32
C SER A 38 -1.20 7.47 -1.36
N LYS A 39 -2.41 6.95 -1.14
CA LYS A 39 -2.71 5.52 -1.17
C LYS A 39 -3.67 5.24 -2.34
N PRO A 40 -3.31 4.36 -3.29
CA PRO A 40 -4.22 3.92 -4.33
C PRO A 40 -5.36 3.10 -3.71
N THR A 41 -6.58 3.36 -4.17
CA THR A 41 -7.77 2.58 -3.84
C THR A 41 -8.07 1.56 -4.94
N GLU A 42 -8.97 0.62 -4.67
CA GLU A 42 -9.37 -0.41 -5.63
C GLU A 42 -10.08 0.17 -6.86
N ASN A 43 -10.67 1.36 -6.72
CA ASN A 43 -11.40 2.06 -7.80
C ASN A 43 -10.48 2.95 -8.66
N ALA A 44 -9.16 2.75 -8.62
CA ALA A 44 -8.16 3.59 -9.29
C ALA A 44 -8.14 5.07 -8.84
N GLU A 45 -8.79 5.39 -7.72
CA GLU A 45 -8.68 6.69 -7.06
C GLU A 45 -7.50 6.70 -6.08
N PHE A 46 -7.10 7.88 -5.60
CA PHE A 46 -6.03 8.02 -4.60
C PHE A 46 -6.60 8.66 -3.34
N ASP A 47 -6.58 7.94 -2.21
CA ASP A 47 -6.79 8.51 -0.89
C ASP A 47 -5.56 9.35 -0.54
N ARG A 48 -5.75 10.67 -0.45
CA ARG A 48 -4.70 11.64 -0.17
C ARG A 48 -4.91 12.24 1.20
N ARG A 49 -3.93 12.06 2.08
CA ARG A 49 -3.91 12.65 3.42
C ARG A 49 -2.76 13.63 3.51
N SER A 50 -3.03 14.82 4.03
CA SER A 50 -2.06 15.92 4.11
C SER A 50 -1.92 16.36 5.56
N ILE A 51 -0.68 16.53 6.00
CA ILE A 51 -0.33 17.11 7.29
C ILE A 51 0.56 18.32 7.01
N VAL A 52 0.18 19.47 7.57
CA VAL A 52 0.94 20.71 7.45
C VAL A 52 1.47 21.10 8.83
N VAL A 53 2.75 21.48 8.89
CA VAL A 53 3.42 21.94 10.11
C VAL A 53 4.19 23.21 9.78
N PHE A 54 3.89 24.30 10.49
CA PHE A 54 4.57 25.58 10.30
C PHE A 54 5.94 25.58 10.97
N LYS A 55 6.87 26.39 10.46
CA LYS A 55 8.26 26.49 10.97
C LYS A 55 8.33 26.74 12.49
N GLU A 56 7.39 27.48 13.06
CA GLU A 56 7.32 27.77 14.50
C GLU A 56 7.14 26.50 15.36
N ASP A 57 6.33 25.55 14.90
CA ASP A 57 6.02 24.30 15.64
C ASP A 57 6.91 23.12 15.22
N MET A 58 7.83 23.32 14.26
CA MET A 58 8.61 22.23 13.67
C MET A 58 9.47 21.49 14.70
N ARG A 59 9.95 22.19 15.72
CA ARG A 59 10.84 21.61 16.74
C ARG A 59 10.07 20.65 17.64
N GLU A 60 8.92 21.07 18.16
CA GLU A 60 8.03 20.23 18.97
C GLU A 60 7.55 19.01 18.17
N PHE A 61 7.16 19.23 16.91
CA PHE A 61 6.74 18.15 16.01
C PHE A 61 7.84 17.10 15.83
N LEU A 62 9.08 17.52 15.54
CA LEU A 62 10.20 16.60 15.33
C LEU A 62 10.53 15.81 16.60
N GLN A 63 10.53 16.47 17.77
CA GLN A 63 10.76 15.78 19.04
C GLN A 63 9.72 14.69 19.31
N ALA A 64 8.44 14.98 19.06
CA ALA A 64 7.37 13.99 19.20
C ALA A 64 7.53 12.84 18.19
N PHE A 65 7.87 13.18 16.94
CA PHE A 65 8.12 12.20 15.88
C PHE A 65 9.26 11.24 16.22
N GLU A 66 10.40 11.75 16.68
CA GLU A 66 11.53 10.92 17.11
C GLU A 66 11.20 10.03 18.33
N LYS A 67 10.42 10.55 19.29
CA LYS A 67 9.95 9.74 20.42
C LYS A 67 9.11 8.56 19.93
N ALA A 68 8.24 8.79 18.94
CA ALA A 68 7.44 7.73 18.32
C ALA A 68 8.31 6.70 17.57
N LEU A 69 9.33 7.15 16.83
CA LEU A 69 10.29 6.26 16.15
C LEU A 69 11.03 5.35 17.13
N ARG A 70 11.59 5.94 18.21
CA ARG A 70 12.27 5.16 19.27
C ARG A 70 11.37 4.08 19.87
N PHE A 71 10.08 4.39 20.05
CA PHE A 71 9.12 3.41 20.55
C PHE A 71 8.88 2.27 19.56
N ILE A 72 8.79 2.56 18.26
CA ILE A 72 8.67 1.55 17.20
C ILE A 72 9.89 0.63 17.19
N ASP A 73 11.09 1.19 17.26
CA ASP A 73 12.34 0.42 17.19
C ASP A 73 12.58 -0.46 18.42
N THR A 74 12.11 -0.02 19.59
CA THR A 74 12.26 -0.77 20.85
C THR A 74 11.14 -1.80 21.05
N SER A 75 10.04 -1.70 20.32
CA SER A 75 8.90 -2.60 20.47
C SER A 75 9.24 -4.00 19.94
N PRO A 76 9.06 -5.07 20.74
CA PRO A 76 9.31 -6.43 20.27
C PRO A 76 8.38 -6.74 19.08
N ALA A 77 8.97 -7.22 17.98
CA ALA A 77 8.24 -7.57 16.77
C ALA A 77 6.98 -8.40 17.10
N PRO A 78 5.84 -8.15 16.43
CA PRO A 78 4.62 -8.88 16.72
C PRO A 78 4.88 -10.37 16.54
N LYS A 79 4.73 -11.14 17.62
CA LYS A 79 4.78 -12.61 17.59
C LYS A 79 3.77 -13.05 16.54
N LYS A 80 4.24 -13.53 15.38
CA LYS A 80 3.41 -14.17 14.37
C LYS A 80 2.67 -15.32 15.07
N THR A 81 1.41 -15.11 15.42
CA THR A 81 0.55 -16.18 15.90
C THR A 81 0.49 -17.19 14.76
N ARG A 82 1.18 -18.32 14.94
CA ARG A 82 1.06 -19.46 14.05
C ARG A 82 -0.43 -19.80 14.02
N ARG A 83 -1.12 -19.52 12.90
CA ARG A 83 -2.51 -19.97 12.71
C ARG A 83 -2.50 -21.48 12.99
N PRO A 84 -3.33 -22.00 13.90
CA PRO A 84 -3.43 -23.43 14.06
C PRO A 84 -3.86 -24.00 12.70
N SER A 85 -3.04 -24.91 12.18
CA SER A 85 -3.36 -25.71 11.00
C SER A 85 -4.71 -26.37 11.24
N LYS A 86 -5.69 -26.09 10.37
CA LYS A 86 -6.99 -26.77 10.39
C LYS A 86 -6.78 -28.29 10.43
N PRO A 87 -7.58 -29.05 11.19
CA PRO A 87 -7.50 -30.50 11.19
C PRO A 87 -7.86 -31.08 9.81
N PRO A 88 -7.38 -32.29 9.47
CA PRO A 88 -7.62 -32.91 8.18
C PRO A 88 -9.12 -33.20 8.01
N VAL A 89 -9.67 -32.86 6.85
CA VAL A 89 -11.03 -33.26 6.46
C VAL A 89 -11.03 -34.78 6.21
N GLU A 90 -11.81 -35.52 7.00
CA GLU A 90 -12.11 -36.93 6.73
C GLU A 90 -12.78 -37.05 5.36
N ARG A 91 -12.19 -37.86 4.47
CA ARG A 91 -12.81 -38.23 3.19
C ARG A 91 -13.77 -39.39 3.47
N ASP A 92 -15.04 -39.07 3.66
CA ASP A 92 -16.08 -40.10 3.60
C ASP A 92 -16.27 -40.52 2.14
N GLY A 93 -16.18 -41.83 1.90
CA GLY A 93 -16.25 -42.45 0.59
C GLY A 93 -17.68 -42.44 0.05
N GLY A 94 -17.87 -41.82 -1.11
CA GLY A 94 -19.12 -41.89 -1.86
C GLY A 94 -18.85 -41.68 -3.35
N THR A 95 -18.65 -42.77 -4.08
CA THR A 95 -18.59 -42.80 -5.55
C THR A 95 -19.92 -42.32 -6.15
N PRO A 96 -19.97 -41.29 -7.02
CA PRO A 96 -21.13 -41.08 -7.88
C PRO A 96 -20.94 -41.85 -9.21
N PRO A 97 -22.00 -42.45 -9.78
CA PRO A 97 -21.91 -43.26 -10.98
C PRO A 97 -21.68 -42.42 -12.23
N ALA A 98 -20.97 -43.01 -13.18
CA ALA A 98 -20.69 -42.46 -14.51
C ALA A 98 -21.99 -42.16 -15.28
N GLN A 99 -22.10 -40.94 -15.80
CA GLN A 99 -23.05 -40.61 -16.87
C GLN A 99 -22.27 -40.28 -18.15
N GLU A 100 -22.44 -41.14 -19.14
CA GLU A 100 -21.90 -41.04 -20.49
C GLU A 100 -22.50 -39.84 -21.23
N GLY A 101 -21.68 -38.81 -21.49
CA GLY A 101 -22.03 -37.68 -22.36
C GLY A 101 -21.53 -37.91 -23.80
N PRO A 102 -22.29 -37.50 -24.83
CA PRO A 102 -22.01 -37.88 -26.22
C PRO A 102 -20.76 -37.17 -26.78
N ARG A 103 -19.88 -37.98 -27.40
CA ARG A 103 -18.64 -37.55 -28.06
C ARG A 103 -18.92 -36.56 -29.21
N ARG A 104 -18.41 -35.34 -29.11
CA ARG A 104 -18.31 -34.41 -30.25
C ARG A 104 -17.03 -34.68 -31.04
N LYS A 105 -17.21 -34.96 -32.34
CA LYS A 105 -16.15 -35.28 -33.31
C LYS A 105 -15.18 -34.10 -33.48
N MET A 106 -13.89 -34.38 -33.34
CA MET A 106 -12.80 -33.45 -33.66
C MET A 106 -12.58 -33.47 -35.19
N VAL A 107 -12.84 -32.36 -35.87
CA VAL A 107 -12.49 -32.19 -37.29
C VAL A 107 -11.06 -31.65 -37.34
N VAL A 108 -10.13 -32.51 -37.76
CA VAL A 108 -8.74 -32.14 -38.09
C VAL A 108 -8.76 -31.28 -39.35
N ARG A 109 -8.36 -30.02 -39.23
CA ARG A 109 -8.02 -29.19 -40.39
C ARG A 109 -6.62 -29.59 -40.87
N LYS A 110 -6.57 -30.23 -42.03
CA LYS A 110 -5.34 -30.48 -42.78
C LYS A 110 -4.82 -29.13 -43.30
N LYS A 111 -3.54 -28.90 -43.06
CA LYS A 111 -2.75 -27.75 -43.50
C LYS A 111 -2.16 -28.14 -44.85
N ASP A 112 -2.58 -27.47 -45.91
CA ASP A 112 -1.94 -27.59 -47.23
C ASP A 112 -1.00 -26.40 -47.44
N ALA A 113 0.02 -26.69 -48.27
CA ALA A 113 1.27 -25.98 -48.50
C ALA A 113 1.12 -24.58 -49.13
#